data_AF-A0A4V2E260-F1
#
_entry.id   AF-A0A4V2E260-F1
#
_cell.length_a   1.000
_cell.length_b   1.000
_cell.length_c   1.000
_cell.angle_alpha   90.00
_cell.angle_beta   90.00
_cell.angle_gamma   90.00
#
_symmetry.space_group_name_H-M   'P 1'
#
loop_
_entity.id
_entity.type
_entity.pdbx_description
1 polymer ?
#
loop_
_entity_poly.entity_id
_entity_poly.type
_entity_poly.pdbx_seq_one_letter_code
_entity_poly.pdbx_strand_id
1 'polypeptide(L)'
;MTQTIINLTIPVIQRKVEAALEDVPSKSVPMTETTHRLQEKLVAYVVSRMPTYYVTAERHRLCALDNPISCFSQAQQAEMDHLIYEGLQHLIARRSSWEVKAQTATGGFESSPSHWFG
;
A
#
# COMPACT_ATOMS: atom_id res chain seq x y z
N MET A 1 9.30 30.93 -17.37
CA MET A 1 9.80 29.56 -17.12
C MET A 1 8.83 28.88 -16.17
N THR A 2 8.10 27.84 -16.62
CA THR A 2 7.16 27.11 -15.75
C THR A 2 7.88 25.93 -15.11
N GLN A 3 8.25 26.07 -13.84
CA GLN A 3 8.75 24.97 -13.01
C GLN A 3 7.56 24.21 -12.41
N THR A 4 7.66 22.89 -12.34
CA THR A 4 6.67 22.01 -11.73
C THR A 4 7.29 21.26 -10.57
N ILE A 5 6.57 21.20 -9.45
CA ILE A 5 6.94 20.40 -8.28
C ILE A 5 6.44 18.98 -8.50
N ILE A 6 7.32 18.00 -8.31
CA ILE A 6 7.02 16.57 -8.51
C ILE A 6 7.36 15.83 -7.22
N ASN A 7 6.48 14.92 -6.83
CA ASN A 7 6.77 13.94 -5.79
C ASN A 7 7.49 12.74 -6.43
N LEU A 8 8.79 12.56 -6.15
CA LEU A 8 9.55 11.41 -6.66
C LEU A 8 9.30 10.13 -5.87
N THR A 9 8.81 10.25 -4.62
CA THR A 9 8.54 9.08 -3.78
C THR A 9 7.43 8.22 -4.37
N ILE A 10 6.33 8.83 -4.82
CA ILE A 10 5.18 8.07 -5.37
C ILE A 10 5.58 7.15 -6.53
N PRO A 11 6.19 7.63 -7.64
CA PRO A 11 6.50 6.76 -8.77
C PRO A 11 7.56 5.69 -8.44
N VAL A 12 8.47 5.95 -7.50
CA VAL A 12 9.46 4.94 -7.05
C VAL A 12 8.77 3.85 -6.22
N ILE A 13 7.91 4.25 -5.28
CA ILE A 13 7.14 3.31 -4.46
C ILE A 13 6.19 2.49 -5.31
N GLN A 14 5.50 3.09 -6.28
CA GLN A 14 4.61 2.36 -7.20
C GLN A 14 5.35 1.24 -7.92
N ARG A 15 6.52 1.52 -8.52
CA ARG A 15 7.32 0.50 -9.21
C ARG A 15 7.81 -0.60 -8.26
N LYS A 16 8.30 -0.24 -7.07
CA LYS A 16 8.76 -1.23 -6.09
C LYS A 16 7.62 -2.11 -5.59
N VAL A 17 6.44 -1.53 -5.39
CA VAL A 17 5.24 -2.27 -4.98
C VAL A 17 4.76 -3.20 -6.09
N GLU A 18 4.76 -2.76 -7.34
CA GLU A 18 4.43 -3.61 -8.50
C GLU A 18 5.36 -4.82 -8.56
N ALA A 19 6.68 -4.60 -8.51
CA ALA A 19 7.66 -5.68 -8.48
C ALA A 19 7.46 -6.62 -7.28
N ALA A 20 7.20 -6.08 -6.09
CA ALA A 20 6.97 -6.89 -4.90
C ALA A 20 5.69 -7.73 -4.99
N LEU A 21 4.65 -7.26 -5.70
CA LEU A 21 3.40 -7.99 -5.89
C LEU A 21 3.49 -9.04 -7.01
N GLU A 22 4.39 -8.87 -7.98
CA GLU A 22 4.71 -9.91 -8.99
C GLU A 22 5.31 -11.17 -8.34
N ASP A 23 6.12 -11.00 -7.29
CA ASP A 23 6.75 -12.10 -6.55
C ASP A 23 5.78 -12.83 -5.60
N VAL A 24 4.61 -12.25 -5.32
CA VAL A 24 3.63 -12.82 -4.38
C VAL A 24 2.80 -13.90 -5.08
N PRO A 25 2.85 -15.17 -4.61
CA PRO A 25 2.07 -16.23 -5.22
C PRO A 25 0.58 -15.92 -5.13
N SER A 26 -0.14 -16.04 -6.25
CA SER A 26 -1.54 -15.58 -6.40
C SER A 26 -2.52 -16.18 -5.38
N LYS A 27 -2.17 -17.33 -4.77
CA LYS A 27 -2.95 -17.98 -3.71
C LYS A 27 -2.89 -17.25 -2.36
N SER A 28 -1.91 -16.36 -2.16
CA SER A 28 -1.75 -15.57 -0.93
C SER A 28 -2.45 -14.21 -0.99
N VAL A 29 -2.84 -13.77 -2.18
CA VAL A 29 -3.73 -12.62 -2.36
C VAL A 29 -5.17 -13.10 -2.11
N PRO A 30 -5.89 -12.53 -1.14
CA PRO A 30 -7.24 -12.99 -0.81
C PRO A 30 -8.18 -12.80 -2.02
N MET A 31 -8.99 -13.82 -2.34
CA MET A 31 -9.84 -13.86 -3.54
C MET A 31 -10.84 -12.70 -3.68
N THR A 32 -11.07 -11.95 -2.61
CA THR A 32 -12.01 -10.81 -2.58
C THR A 32 -11.34 -9.46 -2.84
N GLU A 33 -10.01 -9.44 -3.01
CA GLU A 33 -9.25 -8.23 -3.26
C GLU A 33 -8.57 -8.31 -4.63
N THR A 34 -8.97 -7.44 -5.55
CA THR A 34 -8.27 -7.29 -6.83
C THR A 34 -6.85 -6.80 -6.56
N THR A 35 -5.86 -7.34 -7.28
CA THR A 35 -4.43 -6.95 -7.18
C THR A 35 -4.23 -5.44 -7.17
N HIS A 36 -5.01 -4.69 -7.97
CA HIS A 36 -5.00 -3.23 -8.03
C HIS A 36 -5.30 -2.56 -6.68
N ARG A 37 -6.30 -3.05 -5.93
CA ARG A 37 -6.70 -2.48 -4.65
C ARG A 37 -5.65 -2.75 -3.56
N LEU A 38 -5.01 -3.91 -3.62
CA LEU A 38 -3.88 -4.25 -2.73
C LEU A 38 -2.68 -3.35 -3.03
N GLN A 39 -2.37 -3.13 -4.30
CA GLN A 39 -1.32 -2.20 -4.75
C GLN A 39 -1.56 -0.79 -4.21
N GLU A 40 -2.74 -0.21 -4.40
CA GLU A 40 -3.07 1.14 -3.91
C GLU A 40 -2.93 1.25 -2.39
N LYS A 41 -3.43 0.26 -1.65
CA LYS A 41 -3.32 0.22 -0.18
C LYS A 41 -1.86 0.13 0.26
N LEU A 42 -1.05 -0.66 -0.43
CA LEU A 42 0.35 -0.84 -0.09
C LEU A 42 1.18 0.41 -0.42
N VAL A 43 0.92 1.05 -1.55
CA VAL A 43 1.50 2.37 -1.87
C VAL A 43 1.14 3.37 -0.77
N ALA A 44 -0.13 3.48 -0.41
CA ALA A 44 -0.60 4.37 0.66
C ALA A 44 0.06 4.05 2.01
N TYR A 45 0.20 2.76 2.34
CA TYR A 45 0.86 2.30 3.56
C TYR A 45 2.29 2.83 3.66
N VAL A 46 3.07 2.68 2.59
CA VAL A 46 4.48 3.07 2.55
C VAL A 46 4.65 4.59 2.54
N VAL A 47 3.95 5.31 1.66
CA VAL A 47 4.10 6.78 1.55
C VAL A 47 3.64 7.53 2.80
N SER A 48 2.75 6.93 3.60
CA SER A 48 2.34 7.51 4.89
C SER A 48 3.38 7.37 6.02
N ARG A 49 4.41 6.55 5.83
CA ARG A 49 5.40 6.19 6.86
C ARG A 49 6.81 6.67 6.55
N MET A 50 7.05 7.24 5.38
CA MET A 50 8.37 7.75 5.00
C MET A 50 8.31 9.22 4.60
N PRO A 51 9.40 9.98 4.80
CA PRO A 51 9.52 11.32 4.25
C PRO A 51 9.35 11.32 2.74
N THR A 52 8.54 12.25 2.25
CA THR A 52 8.30 12.42 0.81
C THR A 52 9.37 13.32 0.19
N TYR A 53 9.91 12.92 -0.95
CA TYR A 53 10.93 13.66 -1.68
C TYR A 53 10.30 14.43 -2.85
N TYR A 54 10.41 15.76 -2.80
CA TYR A 54 9.91 16.66 -3.84
C TYR A 54 11.06 17.31 -4.59
N VAL A 55 10.95 17.37 -5.90
CA VAL A 55 11.91 18.09 -6.76
C VAL A 55 11.19 19.10 -7.64
N THR A 56 11.90 20.16 -7.98
CA THR A 56 11.48 21.09 -9.02
C THR A 56 12.10 20.65 -10.34
N ALA A 57 11.28 20.46 -11.37
CA ALA A 57 11.77 20.22 -12.71
C ALA A 57 11.11 21.19 -13.69
N GLU A 58 11.83 21.52 -14.74
CA GLU A 58 11.24 22.23 -15.88
C GLU A 58 10.38 21.25 -16.67
N ARG A 59 9.23 21.72 -17.17
CA ARG A 59 8.23 20.88 -17.86
C ARG A 59 8.80 19.99 -18.98
N HIS A 60 9.83 20.47 -19.68
CA HIS A 60 10.51 19.77 -20.77
C HIS A 60 11.61 18.80 -20.30
N ARG A 61 12.00 18.85 -19.02
CA ARG A 61 12.93 17.91 -18.38
C ARG A 61 12.22 16.84 -17.54
N LEU A 62 10.88 16.86 -17.46
CA LEU A 62 10.10 15.82 -16.80
C LEU A 62 10.37 14.43 -17.38
N CYS A 63 10.59 14.34 -18.69
CA CYS A 63 10.93 13.10 -19.38
C CYS A 63 12.37 12.60 -19.09
N ALA A 64 13.24 13.42 -18.48
CA ALA A 64 14.65 13.09 -18.25
C ALA A 64 14.91 12.41 -16.88
N LEU A 65 13.86 12.14 -16.09
CA LEU A 65 13.95 11.33 -14.88
C LEU A 65 13.93 9.85 -15.27
N ASP A 66 14.94 9.40 -16.00
CA ASP A 66 15.04 8.00 -16.49
C ASP A 66 15.01 6.99 -15.33
N ASN A 67 15.61 7.36 -14.19
CA ASN A 67 15.64 6.51 -13.01
C ASN A 67 15.51 7.30 -11.69
N PRO A 68 14.28 7.62 -11.23
CA PRO A 68 14.07 8.39 -10.01
C PRO A 68 14.52 7.67 -8.73
N ILE A 69 14.76 6.35 -8.78
CA ILE A 69 15.31 5.61 -7.62
C ILE A 69 16.74 6.07 -7.29
N SER A 70 17.49 6.58 -8.27
CA SER A 70 18.85 7.08 -8.07
C SER A 70 18.92 8.32 -7.18
N CYS A 71 17.79 9.01 -6.99
CA CYS A 71 17.67 10.14 -6.07
C CYS A 71 17.62 9.71 -4.59
N PHE A 72 17.51 8.41 -4.32
CA PHE A 72 17.41 7.85 -2.97
C PHE A 72 18.69 7.11 -2.60
N SER A 73 19.17 7.33 -1.37
CA SER A 73 20.31 6.59 -0.84
C SER A 73 19.99 5.11 -0.68
N GLN A 74 21.02 4.26 -0.58
CA GLN A 74 20.83 2.83 -0.34
C GLN A 74 20.05 2.55 0.95
N ALA A 75 20.27 3.36 1.99
CA ALA A 75 19.53 3.25 3.25
C ALA A 75 18.04 3.56 3.07
N GLN A 76 17.71 4.62 2.31
CA GLN A 76 16.32 4.94 1.99
C GLN A 76 15.67 3.87 1.12
N GLN A 77 16.41 3.27 0.18
CA GLN A 77 15.91 2.16 -0.62
C GLN A 77 15.61 0.93 0.22
N ALA A 78 16.50 0.58 1.16
CA ALA A 78 16.27 -0.51 2.10
C ALA A 78 15.07 -0.24 3.03
N GLU A 79 14.89 1.01 3.47
CA GLU A 79 13.72 1.41 4.26
C GLU A 79 12.41 1.27 3.46
N MET A 80 12.41 1.69 2.18
CA MET A 80 11.28 1.48 1.28
C MET A 80 10.92 -0.02 1.18
N ASP A 81 11.92 -0.88 0.95
CA ASP A 81 11.71 -2.32 0.82
C ASP A 81 11.21 -2.95 2.14
N HIS A 82 11.74 -2.48 3.27
CA HIS A 82 11.27 -2.90 4.59
C HIS A 82 9.80 -2.54 4.81
N LEU A 83 9.40 -1.30 4.52
CA LEU A 83 8.01 -0.84 4.66
C LEU A 83 7.06 -1.56 3.70
N ILE A 84 7.50 -1.90 2.49
CA ILE A 84 6.72 -2.70 1.54
C ILE A 84 6.46 -4.09 2.10
N TYR A 85 7.50 -4.77 2.59
CA TYR A 85 7.36 -6.10 3.17
C TYR A 85 6.50 -6.09 4.43
N GLU A 86 6.74 -5.14 5.34
CA GLU A 86 5.95 -4.94 6.54
C GLU A 86 4.47 -4.66 6.20
N GLY A 87 4.22 -3.80 5.20
CA GLY A 87 2.88 -3.49 4.70
C GLY A 87 2.18 -4.71 4.10
N LEU A 88 2.88 -5.54 3.33
CA LEU A 88 2.35 -6.81 2.81
C LEU A 88 1.91 -7.72 3.96
N GLN A 89 2.78 -7.91 4.96
CA GLN A 89 2.45 -8.71 6.14
C GLN A 89 1.23 -8.14 6.87
N HIS A 90 1.17 -6.82 7.08
CA HIS A 90 0.04 -6.19 7.75
C HIS A 90 -1.27 -6.29 6.98
N LEU A 91 -1.25 -6.11 5.66
CA LEU A 91 -2.46 -6.14 4.84
C LEU A 91 -2.99 -7.57 4.65
N ILE A 92 -2.10 -8.56 4.56
CA ILE A 92 -2.46 -9.98 4.47
C ILE A 92 -2.87 -10.52 5.86
N ALA A 93 -2.09 -10.26 6.91
CA ALA A 93 -2.33 -10.81 8.26
C ALA A 93 -3.47 -10.12 9.03
N ARG A 94 -3.72 -8.81 8.82
CA ARG A 94 -4.94 -8.19 9.40
C ARG A 94 -6.18 -8.92 8.90
N ARG A 95 -6.15 -9.53 7.71
CA ARG A 95 -7.31 -10.14 7.08
C ARG A 95 -7.77 -11.43 7.76
N SER A 96 -6.83 -12.33 8.02
CA SER A 96 -7.10 -13.59 8.71
C SER A 96 -7.74 -13.37 10.09
N SER A 97 -7.36 -12.30 10.79
CA SER A 97 -7.90 -12.00 12.12
C SER A 97 -9.36 -11.51 12.14
N TRP A 98 -9.85 -10.83 11.07
CA TRP A 98 -11.25 -10.39 11.00
C TRP A 98 -12.16 -11.44 10.37
N GLU A 99 -11.67 -12.28 9.45
CA GLU A 99 -12.43 -13.42 8.90
C GLU A 99 -12.73 -14.46 9.98
N VAL A 100 -11.77 -14.73 10.89
CA VAL A 100 -11.99 -15.59 12.06
C VAL A 100 -13.07 -15.01 12.99
N LYS A 101 -13.06 -13.69 13.23
CA LYS A 101 -14.09 -13.04 14.07
C LYS A 101 -15.48 -13.00 13.43
N ALA A 102 -15.55 -12.85 12.11
CA ALA A 102 -16.82 -12.85 11.40
C ALA A 102 -17.48 -14.24 11.40
N GLN A 103 -16.69 -15.32 11.37
CA GLN A 103 -17.20 -16.70 11.42
C GLN A 103 -17.60 -17.14 12.84
N THR A 104 -16.95 -16.63 13.89
CA THR A 104 -17.36 -16.91 15.27
C THR A 104 -18.57 -16.11 15.73
N ALA A 105 -18.87 -14.97 15.09
CA ALA A 105 -20.06 -14.17 15.39
C ALA A 105 -21.37 -14.80 14.87
N THR A 106 -21.31 -15.75 13.93
CA THR A 106 -22.51 -16.42 13.38
C THR A 106 -23.06 -17.53 14.29
N GLY A 107 -22.38 -17.86 15.39
CA GLY A 107 -22.75 -18.95 16.31
C GLY A 107 -23.52 -18.54 17.56
N GLY A 108 -23.86 -17.26 17.75
CA GLY A 108 -24.45 -16.80 19.01
C GLY A 108 -25.16 -15.46 18.92
N PHE A 109 -26.26 -15.40 18.17
CA PHE A 109 -27.24 -14.31 18.31
C PHE A 109 -28.66 -14.89 18.42
N GLU A 110 -28.91 -15.65 19.48
CA GLU A 110 -30.22 -15.60 20.15
C GLU A 110 -30.22 -14.35 21.05
N SER A 111 -30.26 -13.18 20.44
CA SER A 111 -30.49 -11.94 21.16
C SER A 111 -31.86 -11.43 20.74
N SER A 112 -32.86 -11.70 21.59
CA SER A 112 -34.23 -11.23 21.41
C SER A 112 -34.24 -9.74 21.01
N PRO A 113 -35.01 -9.34 19.98
CA PRO A 113 -35.16 -7.94 19.64
C PRO A 113 -35.77 -7.22 20.85
N SER A 114 -35.09 -6.18 21.31
CA SER A 114 -35.43 -5.45 22.52
C SER A 114 -36.74 -4.68 22.31
N HIS A 115 -37.69 -4.87 23.24
CA HIS A 115 -39.03 -4.29 23.29
C HIS A 115 -39.05 -2.77 23.57
N TRP A 116 -38.27 -1.97 22.84
CA TRP A 116 -38.17 -0.52 23.08
C TRP A 116 -39.22 0.33 22.35
N PHE A 117 -40.08 -0.28 21.55
CA PHE A 117 -41.27 0.38 20.99
C PHE A 117 -42.52 -0.36 21.47
N GLY A 118 -42.83 -0.19 22.75
CA GLY A 118 -44.13 -0.43 23.34
C GLY A 118 -44.71 0.90 23.80
#